data_AF-A0A6G0SWE9-F1
#
_entry.id   AF-A0A6G0SWE9-F1
#
_cell.length_a   1.000
_cell.length_b   1.000
_cell.length_c   1.000
_cell.angle_alpha   90.00
_cell.angle_beta   90.00
_cell.angle_gamma   90.00
#
_symmetry.space_group_name_H-M   'P 1'
#
loop_
_entity.id
_entity.type
_entity.pdbx_description
1 polymer ?
#
loop_
_entity_poly.entity_id
_entity_poly.type
_entity_poly.pdbx_seq_one_letter_code
_entity_poly.pdbx_strand_id
1 'polypeptide(L)'
;MLLWRGRLYFRQYIQNKKHKFGIKFYVLTQPDGLILKTRIYCRSSDPIVGGKGHVDKVVKYLLDDYYGVGHSVYMDNFYNSIELTEYLLDKNTYLKKEELTSSFNSKGICVLKWHDKRDLIMISSEFRDAMNEYRARSGNGSEKPESVQKYNEFMDGVDRSDQLMSYYPCERKILRWYAKIGLHMFHPGKRNTRLLDFRDAVINKLIYNHRPKIVTPTQKTSKQGLHVISSVPRNTKNRPIRKRCVICTRNKKRVETTYYCDE
;
A
#
# COMPACT_ATOMS: atom_id res chain seq x y z
N MET A 1 -3.30 6.32 -0.45
CA MET A 1 -4.51 6.76 -1.22
C MET A 1 -4.89 5.74 -2.29
N LEU A 2 -6.16 5.40 -2.42
CA LEU A 2 -6.65 4.33 -3.30
C LEU A 2 -6.90 4.79 -4.76
N LEU A 3 -6.21 4.18 -5.73
CA LEU A 3 -6.35 4.50 -7.16
C LEU A 3 -7.76 4.17 -7.69
N TRP A 4 -8.46 5.16 -8.27
CA TRP A 4 -9.77 4.98 -8.92
C TRP A 4 -9.99 5.97 -10.07
N ARG A 5 -10.31 5.45 -11.27
CA ARG A 5 -10.57 6.23 -12.49
C ARG A 5 -12.01 6.18 -12.98
N GLY A 6 -12.88 5.34 -12.40
CA GLY A 6 -14.28 5.23 -12.79
C GLY A 6 -15.13 6.43 -12.34
N ARG A 7 -16.36 6.54 -12.87
CA ARG A 7 -17.37 7.48 -12.36
C ARG A 7 -17.68 7.17 -10.89
N LEU A 8 -17.49 8.15 -10.01
CA LEU A 8 -17.76 8.08 -8.57
C LEU A 8 -17.82 9.51 -8.01
N TYR A 9 -18.87 9.83 -7.26
CA TYR A 9 -19.18 11.21 -6.82
C TYR A 9 -18.04 11.86 -6.02
N PHE A 10 -17.55 11.15 -4.99
CA PHE A 10 -16.51 11.63 -4.08
C PHE A 10 -15.07 11.33 -4.56
N ARG A 11 -14.88 10.98 -5.84
CA ARG A 11 -13.53 10.83 -6.44
C ARG A 11 -12.78 12.16 -6.35
N GLN A 12 -11.52 12.10 -5.94
CA GLN A 12 -10.64 13.25 -5.76
C GLN A 12 -9.53 13.28 -6.81
N TYR A 13 -9.08 14.49 -7.15
CA TYR A 13 -7.82 14.74 -7.84
C TYR A 13 -6.80 15.31 -6.83
N ILE A 14 -5.59 14.77 -6.83
CA ILE A 14 -4.46 15.26 -6.01
C ILE A 14 -3.21 15.26 -6.88
N GLN A 15 -2.78 16.45 -7.32
CA GLN A 15 -1.69 16.62 -8.29
C GLN A 15 -0.35 16.01 -7.83
N ASN A 16 -0.05 16.08 -6.53
CA ASN A 16 1.26 15.76 -5.98
C ASN A 16 1.44 14.29 -5.52
N LYS A 17 0.41 13.44 -5.62
CA LYS A 17 0.52 12.00 -5.28
C LYS A 17 0.54 11.14 -6.56
N LYS A 18 1.34 10.07 -6.55
CA LYS A 18 1.60 9.12 -7.68
C LYS A 18 0.34 8.66 -8.43
N HIS A 19 -0.76 8.45 -7.71
CA HIS A 19 -2.07 8.10 -8.29
C HIS A 19 -3.02 9.29 -8.27
N LYS A 20 -2.77 10.28 -9.15
CA LYS A 20 -3.44 11.58 -9.15
C LYS A 20 -4.98 11.57 -9.10
N PHE A 21 -5.65 10.49 -9.52
CA PHE A 21 -7.09 10.30 -9.40
C PHE A 21 -7.42 9.09 -8.52
N GLY A 22 -8.24 9.29 -7.49
CA GLY A 22 -8.56 8.21 -6.55
C GLY A 22 -9.64 8.53 -5.53
N ILE A 23 -9.73 7.65 -4.53
CA ILE A 23 -10.54 7.81 -3.33
C ILE A 23 -9.57 8.25 -2.23
N LYS A 24 -9.77 9.46 -1.69
CA LYS A 24 -9.00 9.98 -0.55
C LYS A 24 -9.49 9.29 0.73
N PHE A 25 -8.54 8.90 1.57
CA PHE A 25 -8.79 8.43 2.93
C PHE A 25 -8.11 9.40 3.90
N TYR A 26 -8.73 9.58 5.05
CA TYR A 26 -8.08 9.99 6.29
C TYR A 26 -7.73 8.72 7.08
N VAL A 27 -6.54 8.69 7.68
CA VAL A 27 -5.95 7.48 8.27
C VAL A 27 -5.22 7.89 9.54
N LEU A 28 -5.51 7.22 10.65
CA LEU A 28 -4.68 7.21 11.85
C LEU A 28 -3.82 5.95 11.82
N THR A 29 -2.51 6.08 12.05
CA THR A 29 -1.54 4.97 12.06
C THR A 29 -0.66 5.01 13.29
N GLN A 30 -0.19 3.85 13.75
CA GLN A 30 1.01 3.77 14.57
C GLN A 30 2.28 4.02 13.72
N PRO A 31 3.42 4.41 14.32
CA PRO A 31 4.66 4.69 13.58
C PRO A 31 5.24 3.50 12.79
N ASP A 32 4.85 2.27 13.09
CA ASP A 32 5.26 1.07 12.34
C ASP A 32 4.52 0.93 10.99
N GLY A 33 3.44 1.68 10.78
CA GLY A 33 2.55 1.62 9.63
C GLY A 33 1.25 0.82 9.85
N LEU A 34 0.97 0.36 11.07
CA LEU A 34 -0.32 -0.25 11.42
C LEU A 34 -1.42 0.82 11.41
N ILE A 35 -2.40 0.64 10.52
CA ILE A 35 -3.62 1.44 10.48
C ILE A 35 -4.48 1.13 11.72
N LEU A 36 -4.87 2.17 12.45
CA LEU A 36 -5.74 2.12 13.62
C LEU A 36 -7.19 2.41 13.25
N LYS A 37 -7.44 3.58 12.66
CA LYS A 37 -8.79 4.06 12.27
C LYS A 37 -8.71 4.75 10.91
N THR A 38 -9.75 4.61 10.09
CA THR A 38 -9.83 5.29 8.78
C THR A 38 -11.18 5.95 8.55
N ARG A 39 -11.18 6.95 7.67
CA ARG A 39 -12.41 7.54 7.13
C ARG A 39 -12.26 7.85 5.64
N ILE A 40 -13.24 7.46 4.83
CA ILE A 40 -13.28 7.83 3.41
C ILE A 40 -13.68 9.30 3.32
N TYR A 41 -13.01 10.07 2.46
CA TYR A 41 -13.42 11.45 2.19
C TYR A 41 -14.66 11.48 1.28
N CYS A 42 -15.82 11.77 1.88
CA CYS A 42 -17.12 11.82 1.19
C CYS A 42 -17.59 13.25 0.86
N ARG A 43 -16.67 14.22 0.74
CA ARG A 43 -16.95 15.65 0.49
C ARG A 43 -17.94 16.24 1.52
N SER A 44 -18.76 17.21 1.13
CA SER A 44 -19.81 17.82 1.96
C SER A 44 -20.96 16.87 2.32
N SER A 45 -21.14 15.77 1.57
CA SER A 45 -22.14 14.72 1.86
C SER A 45 -21.72 13.75 2.97
N ASP A 46 -20.63 14.01 3.70
CA ASP A 46 -20.29 13.27 4.92
C ASP A 46 -21.12 13.77 6.12
N PRO A 47 -22.00 12.96 6.71
CA PRO A 47 -22.92 13.42 7.77
C PRO A 47 -22.24 13.64 9.14
N ILE A 48 -21.01 13.14 9.34
CA ILE A 48 -20.30 13.24 10.63
C ILE A 48 -19.25 14.34 10.56
N VAL A 49 -18.42 14.34 9.50
CA VAL A 49 -17.29 15.27 9.37
C VAL A 49 -17.49 16.36 8.31
N GLY A 50 -18.65 16.42 7.64
CA GLY A 50 -18.93 17.44 6.62
C GLY A 50 -19.09 18.87 7.15
N GLY A 51 -19.10 19.83 6.23
CA GLY A 51 -19.37 21.25 6.50
C GLY A 51 -18.20 22.02 7.13
N LYS A 52 -18.51 23.11 7.85
CA LYS A 52 -17.54 23.92 8.60
C LYS A 52 -16.87 23.07 9.69
N GLY A 53 -15.58 23.30 9.94
CA GLY A 53 -14.76 22.51 10.87
C GLY A 53 -14.44 21.09 10.37
N HIS A 54 -14.45 20.86 9.04
CA HIS A 54 -14.20 19.53 8.45
C HIS A 54 -12.91 18.86 8.99
N VAL A 55 -11.84 19.64 9.11
CA VAL A 55 -10.53 19.19 9.58
C VAL A 55 -10.61 18.73 11.03
N ASP A 56 -11.12 19.57 11.91
CA ASP A 56 -11.21 19.31 13.36
C ASP A 56 -12.13 18.11 13.62
N LYS A 57 -13.25 17.99 12.89
CA LYS A 57 -14.15 16.82 12.94
C LYS A 57 -13.47 15.54 12.47
N VAL A 58 -12.61 15.60 11.43
CA VAL A 58 -11.82 14.45 10.98
C VAL A 58 -10.83 14.00 12.05
N VAL A 59 -10.09 14.93 12.66
CA VAL A 59 -9.12 14.59 13.71
C VAL A 59 -9.84 14.02 14.94
N LYS A 60 -10.93 14.64 15.39
CA LYS A 60 -11.73 14.14 16.51
C LYS A 60 -12.32 12.75 16.24
N TYR A 61 -12.89 12.52 15.05
CA TYR A 61 -13.39 11.19 14.66
C TYR A 61 -12.29 10.12 14.64
N LEU A 62 -11.06 10.47 14.25
CA LEU A 62 -9.93 9.53 14.23
C LEU A 62 -9.39 9.22 15.65
N LEU A 63 -9.41 10.19 16.56
CA LEU A 63 -8.85 10.06 17.92
C LEU A 63 -9.87 9.63 19.00
N ASP A 64 -11.15 9.52 18.65
CA ASP A 64 -12.29 9.20 19.54
C ASP A 64 -12.01 8.08 20.56
N ASP A 65 -11.39 6.97 20.12
CA ASP A 65 -11.10 5.78 20.94
C ASP A 65 -9.74 5.85 21.68
N TYR A 66 -9.03 6.97 21.59
CA TYR A 66 -7.62 7.14 21.96
C TYR A 66 -7.36 8.30 22.95
N TYR A 67 -8.43 8.95 23.42
CA TYR A 67 -8.35 10.06 24.38
C TYR A 67 -8.03 9.62 25.81
N GLY A 68 -7.45 10.54 26.61
CA GLY A 68 -7.16 10.32 28.04
C GLY A 68 -5.86 9.55 28.34
N VAL A 69 -5.35 8.75 27.40
CA VAL A 69 -4.22 7.82 27.60
C VAL A 69 -2.83 8.50 27.59
N GLY A 70 -2.76 9.81 27.33
CA GLY A 70 -1.47 10.53 27.24
C GLY A 70 -0.71 10.28 25.94
N HIS A 71 -1.43 10.08 24.83
CA HIS A 71 -0.80 9.84 23.51
C HIS A 71 -0.35 11.15 22.84
N SER A 72 0.92 11.17 22.39
CA SER A 72 1.45 12.17 21.46
C SER A 72 0.86 11.95 20.05
N VAL A 73 0.29 12.99 19.44
CA VAL A 73 -0.27 12.89 18.07
C VAL A 73 0.53 13.76 17.11
N TYR A 74 1.00 13.14 16.03
CA TYR A 74 1.80 13.76 14.98
C TYR A 74 0.93 13.91 13.72
N MET A 75 0.79 15.13 13.21
CA MET A 75 -0.04 15.41 12.03
C MET A 75 0.53 16.54 11.15
N ASP A 76 0.24 16.44 9.84
CA ASP A 76 0.63 17.41 8.82
C ASP A 76 -0.11 18.75 9.01
N ASN A 77 0.46 19.85 8.52
CA ASN A 77 -0.01 21.23 8.73
C ASN A 77 -1.44 21.48 8.22
N PHE A 78 -1.97 20.65 7.31
CA PHE A 78 -3.39 20.68 6.92
C PHE A 78 -4.35 20.35 8.08
N TYR A 79 -3.88 19.68 9.13
CA TYR A 79 -4.70 19.22 10.26
C TYR A 79 -4.53 20.08 11.54
N ASN A 80 -3.57 21.02 11.56
CA ASN A 80 -3.23 21.80 12.75
C ASN A 80 -4.08 23.07 12.85
N SER A 81 -4.72 23.31 14.01
CA SER A 81 -5.37 24.58 14.38
C SER A 81 -5.25 24.81 15.89
N ILE A 82 -5.16 26.06 16.34
CA ILE A 82 -4.97 26.39 17.77
C ILE A 82 -6.18 25.92 18.60
N GLU A 83 -7.40 26.17 18.12
CA GLU A 83 -8.66 25.71 18.75
C GLU A 83 -8.70 24.17 18.91
N LEU A 84 -8.19 23.42 17.92
CA LEU A 84 -8.08 21.98 18.02
C LEU A 84 -6.99 21.55 19.00
N THR A 85 -5.84 22.22 19.03
CA THR A 85 -4.76 21.92 19.99
C THR A 85 -5.24 22.11 21.43
N GLU A 86 -5.99 23.17 21.72
CA GLU A 86 -6.63 23.37 23.03
C GLU A 86 -7.57 22.22 23.39
N TYR A 87 -8.48 21.86 22.47
CA TYR A 87 -9.42 20.76 22.71
C TYR A 87 -8.72 19.40 22.95
N LEU A 88 -7.56 19.16 22.31
CA LEU A 88 -6.78 17.93 22.49
C LEU A 88 -6.02 17.94 23.83
N LEU A 89 -5.47 19.08 24.24
CA LEU A 89 -4.88 19.26 25.57
C LEU A 89 -5.90 18.98 26.68
N ASP A 90 -7.11 19.55 26.55
CA ASP A 90 -8.26 19.34 27.45
C ASP A 90 -8.77 17.86 27.43
N LYS A 91 -8.21 17.01 26.55
CA LYS A 91 -8.41 15.56 26.44
C LYS A 91 -7.14 14.73 26.67
N ASN A 92 -6.14 15.31 27.33
CA ASN A 92 -4.88 14.65 27.71
C ASN A 92 -4.16 14.01 26.50
N THR A 93 -4.07 14.78 25.41
CA THR A 93 -3.55 14.36 24.09
C THR A 93 -2.73 15.51 23.48
N TYR A 94 -1.53 15.26 22.96
CA TYR A 94 -0.53 16.33 22.79
C TYR A 94 0.10 16.49 21.39
N LEU A 95 0.73 17.65 21.13
CA LEU A 95 1.19 18.20 19.83
C LEU A 95 2.59 18.89 19.92
N LYS A 96 3.14 19.48 18.82
CA LYS A 96 4.55 20.03 18.72
C LYS A 96 4.72 21.37 17.94
N LYS A 97 5.34 22.48 18.42
CA LYS A 97 6.75 22.68 18.89
C LYS A 97 7.11 24.18 19.23
N GLU A 98 8.29 24.46 19.84
CA GLU A 98 9.12 25.73 19.77
C GLU A 98 10.58 25.49 19.29
N GLU A 99 11.49 26.42 18.97
CA GLU A 99 11.52 27.91 18.82
C GLU A 99 12.16 28.27 17.43
N LEU A 100 12.20 29.49 16.89
CA LEU A 100 12.41 30.84 17.46
C LEU A 100 11.26 31.82 17.20
N THR A 101 11.25 32.97 17.90
CA THR A 101 10.07 33.85 18.07
C THR A 101 8.85 33.01 18.44
N SER A 102 8.95 32.26 19.54
CA SER A 102 7.79 31.51 20.03
C SER A 102 6.76 32.40 20.71
N SER A 103 5.54 31.85 20.76
CA SER A 103 4.47 32.32 21.62
C SER A 103 3.84 31.14 22.33
N PHE A 104 3.71 31.24 23.65
CA PHE A 104 2.85 30.38 24.45
C PHE A 104 1.44 30.97 24.51
N ASN A 105 0.42 30.12 24.39
CA ASN A 105 -0.93 30.39 24.87
C ASN A 105 -0.99 30.11 26.38
N SER A 106 -1.94 30.74 27.07
CA SER A 106 -2.29 30.55 28.49
C SER A 106 -2.34 29.08 28.96
N LYS A 107 -2.75 28.16 28.08
CA LYS A 107 -2.81 26.70 28.33
C LYS A 107 -1.48 25.95 28.15
N GLY A 108 -0.35 26.63 27.99
CA GLY A 108 0.97 25.99 27.77
C GLY A 108 1.21 25.45 26.35
N ILE A 109 0.28 25.71 25.43
CA ILE A 109 0.43 25.43 23.98
C ILE A 109 1.41 26.42 23.38
N CYS A 110 2.49 25.95 22.76
CA CYS A 110 3.51 26.83 22.19
C CYS A 110 3.69 26.67 20.67
N VAL A 111 4.08 27.74 19.97
CA VAL A 111 4.18 27.76 18.51
C VAL A 111 5.57 28.21 18.10
N LEU A 112 6.20 27.52 17.13
CA LEU A 112 7.53 27.89 16.63
C LEU A 112 7.52 28.55 15.26
N LYS A 113 8.63 29.26 15.00
CA LYS A 113 9.23 29.41 13.68
C LYS A 113 10.72 29.02 13.69
N TRP A 114 11.10 27.86 13.17
CA TRP A 114 12.53 27.46 12.99
C TRP A 114 12.97 27.65 11.55
N HIS A 115 14.23 28.03 11.35
CA HIS A 115 14.84 28.20 10.03
C HIS A 115 15.96 27.18 9.81
N ASP A 116 15.88 26.43 8.70
CA ASP A 116 16.96 25.57 8.19
C ASP A 116 17.42 26.14 6.84
N LYS A 117 16.80 25.69 5.74
CA LYS A 117 16.89 26.32 4.40
C LYS A 117 15.63 27.11 4.03
N ARG A 118 14.61 27.03 4.90
CA ARG A 118 13.29 27.66 4.82
C ARG A 118 12.73 27.76 6.24
N ASP A 119 11.76 28.65 6.40
CA ASP A 119 10.94 28.73 7.61
C ASP A 119 10.03 27.49 7.76
N LEU A 120 9.96 26.94 8.96
CA LEU A 120 9.13 25.81 9.36
C LEU A 120 8.33 26.18 10.62
N ILE A 121 7.00 26.07 10.53
CA ILE A 121 6.03 26.44 11.57
C ILE A 121 5.23 25.20 12.00
N MET A 122 5.07 24.99 13.31
CA MET A 122 4.38 23.87 13.97
C MET A 122 3.83 24.32 15.36
N ILE A 123 2.83 23.62 15.92
CA ILE A 123 2.03 24.03 17.12
C ILE A 123 2.03 22.92 18.19
N SER A 124 2.32 23.25 19.46
CA SER A 124 2.71 22.34 20.56
C SER A 124 1.70 22.12 21.68
N SER A 125 1.89 21.02 22.42
CA SER A 125 1.47 20.91 23.83
C SER A 125 2.27 19.93 24.70
N GLU A 126 3.22 19.15 24.16
CA GLU A 126 4.07 18.24 24.97
C GLU A 126 5.52 18.76 25.14
N PHE A 127 6.08 19.42 24.13
CA PHE A 127 7.49 19.78 24.07
C PHE A 127 7.69 21.28 23.85
N ARG A 128 8.68 21.85 24.53
CA ARG A 128 9.01 23.28 24.48
C ARG A 128 10.09 23.59 23.42
N ASP A 129 10.92 24.58 23.73
CA ASP A 129 12.04 25.19 23.01
C ASP A 129 13.31 24.33 22.93
N ALA A 130 13.41 23.29 23.76
CA ALA A 130 14.55 22.39 23.91
C ALA A 130 15.33 22.10 22.60
N MET A 131 16.52 22.68 22.48
CA MET A 131 17.50 22.38 21.43
C MET A 131 18.24 21.08 21.74
N ASN A 132 18.17 20.12 20.81
CA ASN A 132 18.96 18.89 20.88
C ASN A 132 20.00 18.87 19.75
N GLU A 133 21.22 18.41 20.05
CA GLU A 133 22.20 18.08 19.01
C GLU A 133 21.62 17.07 18.01
N TYR A 134 21.92 17.25 16.74
CA TYR A 134 21.62 16.30 15.67
C TYR A 134 22.86 16.09 14.80
N ARG A 135 23.40 14.87 14.80
CA ARG A 135 24.50 14.49 13.91
C ARG A 135 23.95 14.22 12.51
N ALA A 136 24.29 15.08 11.56
CA ALA A 136 23.94 14.84 10.16
C ALA A 136 24.75 13.67 9.58
N ARG A 137 24.22 13.00 8.55
CA ARG A 137 24.96 11.97 7.79
C ARG A 137 26.28 12.46 7.17
N SER A 138 26.50 13.78 7.15
CA SER A 138 27.74 14.42 6.67
C SER A 138 28.82 14.58 7.77
N GLY A 139 28.62 14.03 8.96
CA GLY A 139 29.54 14.14 10.11
C GLY A 139 29.32 15.39 10.95
N ASN A 140 28.97 16.53 10.35
CA ASN A 140 28.68 17.77 11.08
C ASN A 140 27.51 17.58 12.07
N GLY A 141 27.71 18.04 13.31
CA GLY A 141 26.61 18.33 14.22
C GLY A 141 25.89 19.60 13.79
N SER A 142 24.57 19.63 13.95
CA SER A 142 23.78 20.87 13.98
C SER A 142 22.66 20.74 14.99
N GLU A 143 22.25 21.86 15.58
CA GLU A 143 21.13 21.85 16.52
C GLU A 143 19.79 21.77 15.79
N LYS A 144 18.87 20.96 16.32
CA LYS A 144 17.49 20.86 15.84
C LYS A 144 16.57 20.71 17.04
N PRO A 145 15.64 21.66 17.31
CA PRO A 145 14.86 21.57 18.54
C PRO A 145 13.97 20.33 18.54
N GLU A 146 13.92 19.65 19.68
CA GLU A 146 13.62 18.21 19.86
C GLU A 146 12.39 17.76 19.07
N SER A 147 11.35 18.58 19.11
CA SER A 147 10.09 18.29 18.43
C SER A 147 10.22 18.04 16.93
N VAL A 148 11.12 18.70 16.19
CA VAL A 148 11.35 18.36 14.77
C VAL A 148 12.03 17.00 14.65
N GLN A 149 12.87 16.62 15.61
CA GLN A 149 13.50 15.30 15.62
C GLN A 149 12.44 14.20 15.73
N LYS A 150 11.57 14.24 16.75
CA LYS A 150 10.52 13.20 16.90
C LYS A 150 9.36 13.35 15.89
N TYR A 151 9.11 14.56 15.34
CA TYR A 151 8.18 14.72 14.22
C TYR A 151 8.66 13.90 13.02
N ASN A 152 9.96 14.02 12.66
CA ASN A 152 10.58 13.22 11.62
C ASN A 152 10.67 11.71 11.98
N GLU A 153 10.68 11.36 13.27
CA GLU A 153 10.69 9.96 13.75
C GLU A 153 9.32 9.27 13.58
N PHE A 154 8.22 9.99 13.86
CA PHE A 154 6.89 9.38 14.00
C PHE A 154 5.89 9.72 12.88
N MET A 155 6.07 10.80 12.11
CA MET A 155 5.18 11.15 10.99
C MET A 155 5.14 10.12 9.86
N ASP A 156 6.22 9.36 9.68
CA ASP A 156 6.37 8.37 8.61
C ASP A 156 5.32 7.25 8.63
N GLY A 157 4.56 7.04 9.72
CA GLY A 157 3.60 5.94 9.85
C GLY A 157 2.60 5.82 8.69
N VAL A 158 2.05 6.95 8.21
CA VAL A 158 1.06 6.94 7.12
C VAL A 158 1.69 6.58 5.78
N ASP A 159 2.81 7.21 5.41
CA ASP A 159 3.48 6.94 4.13
C ASP A 159 4.22 5.58 4.15
N ARG A 160 4.64 5.07 5.33
CA ARG A 160 5.10 3.68 5.54
C ARG A 160 3.97 2.67 5.30
N SER A 161 2.74 3.00 5.66
CA SER A 161 1.56 2.19 5.34
C SER A 161 1.24 2.21 3.84
N ASP A 162 1.20 3.39 3.21
CA ASP A 162 1.05 3.54 1.74
C ASP A 162 2.19 2.82 0.98
N GLN A 163 3.42 2.78 1.53
CA GLN A 163 4.57 2.02 1.00
C GLN A 163 4.36 0.51 1.11
N LEU A 164 3.98 -0.03 2.27
CA LEU A 164 3.70 -1.46 2.47
C LEU A 164 2.61 -1.97 1.52
N MET A 165 1.53 -1.19 1.36
CA MET A 165 0.47 -1.46 0.38
C MET A 165 0.99 -1.46 -1.06
N SER A 166 1.96 -0.59 -1.38
CA SER A 166 2.53 -0.51 -2.73
C SER A 166 3.38 -1.72 -3.14
N TYR A 167 3.97 -2.46 -2.18
CA TYR A 167 4.74 -3.67 -2.47
C TYR A 167 3.85 -4.88 -2.83
N TYR A 168 2.64 -4.98 -2.24
CA TYR A 168 1.76 -6.15 -2.43
C TYR A 168 0.29 -5.77 -2.75
N PRO A 169 0.04 -5.01 -3.85
CA PRO A 169 -1.28 -4.49 -4.18
C PRO A 169 -2.31 -5.60 -4.47
N CYS A 170 -3.39 -5.64 -3.69
CA CYS A 170 -4.59 -6.47 -3.93
C CYS A 170 -5.48 -5.92 -5.07
N GLU A 171 -5.07 -4.82 -5.69
CA GLU A 171 -5.93 -3.82 -6.31
C GLU A 171 -6.20 -4.03 -7.81
N ARG A 172 -6.96 -5.07 -8.16
CA ARG A 172 -7.28 -5.39 -9.57
C ARG A 172 -8.22 -4.37 -10.23
N LYS A 173 -7.96 -4.05 -11.51
CA LYS A 173 -8.72 -3.09 -12.35
C LYS A 173 -10.21 -3.43 -12.51
N ILE A 174 -10.56 -4.72 -12.43
CA ILE A 174 -11.91 -5.25 -12.69
C ILE A 174 -12.87 -5.04 -11.49
N LEU A 175 -12.33 -4.78 -10.30
CA LEU A 175 -13.12 -4.62 -9.07
C LEU A 175 -14.01 -3.37 -9.13
N ARG A 176 -15.27 -3.52 -8.71
CA ARG A 176 -16.15 -2.39 -8.38
C ARG A 176 -15.57 -1.62 -7.18
N TRP A 177 -15.82 -0.31 -7.12
CA TRP A 177 -15.16 0.59 -6.16
C TRP A 177 -15.27 0.14 -4.70
N TYR A 178 -16.46 -0.33 -4.27
CA TYR A 178 -16.70 -0.79 -2.90
C TYR A 178 -15.92 -2.07 -2.56
N ALA A 179 -15.86 -3.04 -3.48
CA ALA A 179 -15.06 -4.25 -3.31
C ALA A 179 -13.55 -3.92 -3.26
N LYS A 180 -13.12 -2.89 -4.00
CA LYS A 180 -11.75 -2.37 -3.95
C LYS A 180 -11.44 -1.72 -2.59
N ILE A 181 -12.38 -0.98 -2.00
CA ILE A 181 -12.23 -0.43 -0.64
C ILE A 181 -12.12 -1.56 0.39
N GLY A 182 -13.00 -2.56 0.35
CA GLY A 182 -12.96 -3.68 1.29
C GLY A 182 -11.61 -4.42 1.25
N LEU A 183 -11.11 -4.75 0.07
CA LEU A 183 -9.78 -5.39 -0.09
C LEU A 183 -8.60 -4.50 0.33
N HIS A 184 -8.76 -3.17 0.33
CA HIS A 184 -7.77 -2.22 0.84
C HIS A 184 -7.80 -2.16 2.38
N MET A 185 -8.99 -2.21 2.99
CA MET A 185 -9.17 -2.31 4.46
C MET A 185 -8.67 -3.64 5.04
N PHE A 186 -8.70 -4.74 4.27
CA PHE A 186 -8.11 -6.02 4.67
C PHE A 186 -6.59 -6.10 4.49
N HIS A 187 -5.89 -5.01 4.16
CA HIS A 187 -4.43 -5.04 4.13
C HIS A 187 -3.86 -5.11 5.57
N PRO A 188 -3.09 -6.14 5.93
CA PRO A 188 -2.58 -6.29 7.29
C PRO A 188 -1.46 -5.29 7.57
N GLY A 189 -1.66 -4.44 8.57
CA GLY A 189 -0.58 -3.66 9.18
C GLY A 189 0.46 -4.57 9.87
N LYS A 190 1.65 -4.04 10.12
CA LYS A 190 2.90 -4.81 10.36
C LYS A 190 3.04 -5.39 11.78
N ARG A 191 2.08 -6.20 12.24
CA ARG A 191 2.12 -6.86 13.57
C ARG A 191 3.07 -8.07 13.62
N ASN A 192 4.34 -7.82 13.99
CA ASN A 192 5.41 -8.76 14.41
C ASN A 192 5.79 -9.96 13.51
N THR A 193 4.95 -10.35 12.56
CA THR A 193 5.22 -11.35 11.51
C THR A 193 5.67 -10.62 10.23
N ARG A 194 6.40 -11.29 9.33
CA ARG A 194 6.65 -10.68 8.01
C ARG A 194 5.34 -10.72 7.22
N LEU A 195 5.14 -9.71 6.38
CA LEU A 195 3.95 -9.58 5.54
C LEU A 195 3.74 -10.77 4.58
N LEU A 196 4.80 -11.52 4.28
CA LEU A 196 4.72 -12.80 3.56
C LEU A 196 4.14 -13.91 4.44
N ASP A 197 4.76 -14.19 5.59
CA ASP A 197 4.36 -15.23 6.55
C ASP A 197 2.85 -15.15 6.89
N PHE A 198 2.35 -13.93 7.14
CA PHE A 198 0.92 -13.70 7.39
C PHE A 198 0.03 -14.02 6.17
N ARG A 199 0.46 -13.61 4.96
CA ARG A 199 -0.30 -13.88 3.73
C ARG A 199 -0.34 -15.38 3.43
N ASP A 200 0.76 -16.08 3.63
CA ASP A 200 0.83 -17.53 3.43
C ASP A 200 -0.02 -18.27 4.48
N ALA A 201 -0.01 -17.82 5.74
CA ALA A 201 -0.92 -18.34 6.78
C ALA A 201 -2.41 -18.12 6.43
N VAL A 202 -2.77 -16.94 5.90
CA VAL A 202 -4.13 -16.64 5.43
C VAL A 202 -4.51 -17.47 4.20
N ILE A 203 -3.61 -17.64 3.24
CA ILE A 203 -3.82 -18.48 2.04
C ILE A 203 -3.99 -19.96 2.44
N ASN A 204 -3.16 -20.45 3.37
CA ASN A 204 -3.28 -21.81 3.91
C ASN A 204 -4.62 -22.02 4.59
N LYS A 205 -5.03 -21.09 5.46
CA LYS A 205 -6.28 -21.23 6.23
C LYS A 205 -7.55 -21.01 5.38
N LEU A 206 -7.56 -20.08 4.42
CA LEU A 206 -8.74 -19.77 3.59
C LEU A 206 -8.82 -20.58 2.29
N ILE A 207 -7.71 -21.00 1.69
CA ILE A 207 -7.70 -21.70 0.39
C ILE A 207 -7.32 -23.17 0.56
N TYR A 208 -6.18 -23.50 1.16
CA TYR A 208 -5.72 -24.90 1.19
C TYR A 208 -6.56 -25.77 2.12
N ASN A 209 -6.91 -25.28 3.32
CA ASN A 209 -7.75 -26.02 4.27
C ASN A 209 -9.23 -26.11 3.88
N HIS A 210 -9.70 -25.22 2.99
CA HIS A 210 -11.11 -25.13 2.57
C HIS A 210 -11.30 -25.49 1.08
N ARG A 211 -10.25 -25.95 0.39
CA ARG A 211 -10.34 -26.31 -1.03
C ARG A 211 -11.24 -27.55 -1.15
N PRO A 212 -12.39 -27.48 -1.85
CA PRO A 212 -13.05 -28.72 -2.25
C PRO A 212 -12.03 -29.53 -3.06
N LYS A 213 -12.05 -30.86 -2.91
CA LYS A 213 -11.32 -31.74 -3.83
C LYS A 213 -11.91 -31.54 -5.21
N ILE A 214 -11.26 -30.68 -6.01
CA ILE A 214 -11.60 -30.51 -7.41
C ILE A 214 -11.35 -31.86 -8.06
N VAL A 215 -12.41 -32.62 -8.28
CA VAL A 215 -12.40 -33.74 -9.22
C VAL A 215 -12.25 -33.10 -10.59
N THR A 216 -11.01 -32.75 -10.93
CA THR A 216 -10.66 -32.28 -12.26
C THR A 216 -11.19 -33.33 -13.22
N PRO A 217 -12.13 -33.00 -14.13
CA PRO A 217 -12.55 -33.96 -15.13
C PRO A 217 -11.28 -34.39 -15.85
N THR A 218 -10.93 -35.67 -15.77
CA THR A 218 -9.73 -36.18 -16.44
C THR A 218 -9.91 -35.86 -17.90
N GLN A 219 -9.21 -34.82 -18.38
CA GLN A 219 -9.25 -34.48 -19.79
C GLN A 219 -8.71 -35.70 -20.50
N LYS A 220 -9.61 -36.41 -21.19
CA LYS A 220 -9.25 -37.40 -22.19
C LYS A 220 -8.62 -36.63 -23.34
N THR A 221 -7.37 -36.21 -23.14
CA THR A 221 -6.44 -35.93 -24.21
C THR A 221 -6.26 -37.26 -24.93
N SER A 222 -7.09 -37.49 -25.94
CA SER A 222 -6.93 -38.59 -26.87
C SER A 222 -5.57 -38.43 -27.53
N LYS A 223 -4.57 -39.17 -27.03
CA LYS A 223 -3.27 -39.38 -27.68
C LYS A 223 -3.47 -40.28 -28.91
N GLN A 224 -4.30 -39.81 -29.85
CA GLN A 224 -4.70 -40.49 -31.07
C GLN A 224 -4.52 -39.47 -32.19
N GLY A 225 -3.58 -39.72 -33.10
CA GLY A 225 -3.21 -38.77 -34.16
C GLY A 225 -2.09 -37.78 -33.77
N LEU A 226 -1.29 -38.09 -32.74
CA LEU A 226 -0.10 -37.31 -32.40
C LEU A 226 1.11 -37.94 -33.10
N HIS A 227 1.10 -37.89 -34.44
CA HIS A 227 2.12 -38.49 -35.30
C HIS A 227 3.52 -37.91 -35.03
N VAL A 228 4.31 -38.55 -34.16
CA VAL A 228 5.71 -38.18 -33.90
C VAL A 228 6.59 -38.63 -35.06
N ILE A 229 7.39 -37.71 -35.59
CA ILE A 229 8.25 -37.99 -36.75
C ILE A 229 9.60 -38.56 -36.28
N SER A 230 9.85 -39.82 -36.60
CA SER A 230 11.09 -40.56 -36.35
C SER A 230 11.95 -40.63 -37.61
N SER A 231 13.28 -40.70 -37.46
CA SER A 231 14.21 -40.91 -38.58
C SER A 231 14.45 -42.40 -38.84
N VAL A 232 14.42 -42.82 -40.11
CA VAL A 232 14.64 -44.22 -40.49
C VAL A 232 16.11 -44.58 -40.20
N PRO A 233 16.39 -45.67 -39.46
CA PRO A 233 17.76 -46.08 -39.16
C PRO A 233 18.56 -46.38 -40.44
N ARG A 234 19.86 -46.13 -40.38
CA ARG A 234 20.79 -46.42 -41.48
C ARG A 234 21.06 -47.92 -41.59
N ASN A 235 21.38 -48.39 -42.79
CA ASN A 235 21.76 -49.78 -43.03
C ASN A 235 23.15 -50.08 -42.42
N THR A 236 23.51 -51.36 -42.27
CA THR A 236 24.79 -51.85 -41.69
C THR A 236 26.03 -51.21 -42.32
N LYS A 237 25.98 -50.82 -43.61
CA LYS A 237 27.03 -50.09 -44.32
C LYS A 237 26.95 -48.55 -44.17
N ASN A 238 26.32 -48.06 -43.09
CA ASN A 238 26.06 -46.65 -42.75
C ASN A 238 25.36 -45.82 -43.86
N ARG A 239 24.64 -46.46 -44.78
CA ARG A 239 23.90 -45.79 -45.87
C ARG A 239 22.47 -45.44 -45.42
N PRO A 240 21.93 -44.25 -45.75
CA PRO A 240 20.57 -43.86 -45.38
C PRO A 240 19.53 -44.71 -46.12
N ILE A 241 18.67 -45.40 -45.36
CA ILE A 241 17.50 -46.09 -45.89
C ILE A 241 16.39 -45.07 -46.11
N ARG A 242 15.63 -45.20 -47.20
CA ARG A 242 14.45 -44.39 -47.49
C ARG A 242 13.20 -45.27 -47.58
N LYS A 243 12.09 -44.82 -47.00
CA LYS A 243 10.74 -45.41 -47.15
C LYS A 243 9.95 -44.58 -48.17
N ARG A 244 8.96 -45.16 -48.87
CA ARG A 244 8.06 -44.37 -49.73
C ARG A 244 7.15 -43.49 -48.87
N CYS A 245 6.97 -42.23 -49.24
CA CYS A 245 6.07 -41.32 -48.54
C CYS A 245 4.61 -41.72 -48.79
N VAL A 246 3.84 -41.99 -47.73
CA VAL A 246 2.43 -42.39 -47.80
C VAL A 246 1.58 -41.32 -48.49
N ILE A 247 1.77 -40.05 -48.14
CA ILE A 247 1.02 -38.92 -48.70
C ILE A 247 1.29 -38.76 -50.20
N CYS A 248 2.56 -38.79 -50.61
CA CYS A 248 2.92 -38.70 -52.03
C CYS A 248 2.40 -39.91 -52.83
N THR A 249 2.43 -41.10 -52.23
CA THR A 249 1.91 -42.34 -52.85
C THR A 249 0.40 -42.25 -53.09
N ARG A 250 -0.40 -41.74 -52.13
CA ARG A 250 -1.83 -41.44 -52.33
C ARG A 250 -2.04 -40.47 -53.50
N ASN A 251 -1.18 -39.46 -53.61
CA ASN A 251 -1.20 -38.47 -54.70
C ASN A 251 -0.52 -38.95 -56.00
N LYS A 252 -0.31 -40.27 -56.18
CA LYS A 252 0.33 -40.92 -57.35
C LYS A 252 1.75 -40.41 -57.69
N LYS A 253 2.45 -39.74 -56.77
CA LYS A 253 3.82 -39.21 -56.94
C LYS A 253 4.84 -40.10 -56.21
N ARG A 254 5.83 -40.63 -56.94
CA ARG A 254 6.92 -41.41 -56.32
C ARG A 254 7.89 -40.47 -55.58
N VAL A 255 7.83 -40.47 -54.25
CA VAL A 255 8.75 -39.74 -53.36
C VAL A 255 9.18 -40.64 -52.22
N GLU A 256 10.45 -40.57 -51.83
CA GLU A 256 11.07 -41.44 -50.83
C GLU A 256 11.77 -40.60 -49.75
N THR A 257 11.52 -40.90 -48.48
CA THR A 257 11.90 -40.10 -47.30
C THR A 257 12.74 -40.89 -46.31
N THR A 258 13.64 -40.20 -45.60
CA THR A 258 14.41 -40.74 -44.45
C THR A 258 13.67 -40.61 -43.12
N TYR A 259 12.36 -40.32 -43.16
CA TYR A 259 11.50 -40.07 -41.99
C TYR A 259 10.22 -40.88 -42.10
N TYR A 260 9.67 -41.26 -40.95
CA TYR A 260 8.44 -42.04 -40.80
C TYR A 260 7.73 -41.70 -39.49
N CYS A 261 6.49 -42.18 -39.35
CA CYS A 261 5.78 -42.27 -38.08
C CYS A 261 5.43 -43.74 -37.83
N ASP A 262 5.15 -44.09 -36.58
CA ASP A 262 4.69 -45.41 -36.15
C ASP A 262 3.15 -45.52 -36.11
N GLU A 263 2.44 -44.38 -36.23
CA GLU A 263 1.00 -44.25 -36.57
C GLU A 263 0.83 -43.96 -38.07
#